data_AF-A0A2E7EIT6-F1
#
_entry.id   AF-A0A2E7EIT6-F1
#
_cell.length_a   1.000
_cell.length_b   1.000
_cell.length_c   1.000
_cell.angle_alpha   90.00
_cell.angle_beta   90.00
_cell.angle_gamma   90.00
#
_symmetry.space_group_name_H-M   'P 1'
#
loop_
_entity.id
_entity.type
_entity.pdbx_description
1 polymer ?
#
loop_
_entity_poly.entity_id
_entity_poly.type
_entity_poly.pdbx_seq_one_letter_code
_entity_poly.pdbx_strand_id
1 'polypeptide(L)'
;MREEAWLPPKADSLGAVLRLTGKCKTEFVEIIKIEEAGEALELRLQILDSGTKPHVAEPWIHHAVAQDQRSMTFHGVSPKAHRMLKYELTESGQFVICLKTIDGQELTNSRVWIRMLDSSRMKQ
;
A
#
# COMPACT_ATOMS: atom_id res chain seq x y z
N MET A 1 10.15 1.34 -15.07
CA MET A 1 9.04 0.38 -15.06
C MET A 1 8.64 0.15 -13.62
N ARG A 2 7.34 0.03 -13.31
CA ARG A 2 6.87 -0.30 -11.96
C ARG A 2 6.45 -1.76 -11.93
N GLU A 3 6.92 -2.47 -10.92
CA GLU A 3 6.56 -3.85 -10.63
C GLU A 3 5.95 -3.91 -9.24
N GLU A 4 5.04 -4.85 -9.03
CA GLU A 4 4.43 -5.09 -7.72
C GLU A 4 4.16 -6.58 -7.52
N ALA A 5 4.28 -7.02 -6.28
CA ALA A 5 3.96 -8.37 -5.86
C ALA A 5 3.22 -8.30 -4.52
N TRP A 6 1.98 -8.77 -4.51
CA TRP A 6 1.20 -8.92 -3.28
C TRP A 6 1.36 -10.36 -2.79
N LEU A 7 1.73 -10.50 -1.53
CA LEU A 7 1.90 -11.78 -0.89
C LEU A 7 0.53 -12.30 -0.43
N PRO A 8 0.29 -13.62 -0.47
CA PRO A 8 -0.90 -14.18 0.13
C PRO A 8 -0.95 -13.81 1.62
N PRO A 9 -2.15 -13.55 2.18
CA PRO A 9 -2.29 -13.28 3.60
C PRO A 9 -1.64 -14.37 4.45
N LYS A 10 -0.86 -13.97 5.46
CA LYS A 10 -0.20 -14.89 6.39
C LYS A 10 -0.01 -14.24 7.75
N ALA A 11 -0.28 -15.01 8.81
CA ALA A 11 -0.17 -14.55 10.20
C ALA A 11 -0.91 -13.21 10.41
N ASP A 12 -2.18 -13.17 9.98
CA ASP A 12 -3.08 -12.02 10.12
C ASP A 12 -2.54 -10.71 9.52
N SER A 13 -1.68 -10.84 8.51
CA SER A 13 -1.10 -9.72 7.78
C SER A 13 -1.17 -9.92 6.27
N LEU A 14 -1.33 -8.82 5.56
CA LEU A 14 -1.15 -8.71 4.12
C LEU A 14 0.16 -7.96 3.86
N GLY A 15 0.94 -8.45 2.89
CA GLY A 15 2.21 -7.83 2.51
C GLY A 15 2.26 -7.53 1.01
N ALA A 16 2.96 -6.46 0.64
CA ALA A 16 3.29 -6.18 -0.75
C ALA A 16 4.72 -5.65 -0.88
N VAL A 17 5.33 -5.93 -2.03
CA VAL A 17 6.59 -5.35 -2.45
C VAL A 17 6.37 -4.67 -3.78
N LEU A 18 6.75 -3.40 -3.88
CA LEU A 18 6.71 -2.63 -5.10
C LEU A 18 8.12 -2.20 -5.45
N ARG A 19 8.46 -2.25 -6.74
CA ARG A 19 9.78 -1.88 -7.22
C ARG A 19 9.66 -0.89 -8.36
N LEU A 20 10.32 0.25 -8.21
CA LEU A 20 10.51 1.18 -9.32
C LEU A 20 11.89 0.97 -9.93
N THR A 21 11.93 0.80 -11.24
CA THR A 21 13.17 0.72 -12.02
C THR A 21 13.28 1.87 -13.01
N GLY A 22 14.50 2.38 -13.19
CA GLY A 22 14.84 3.43 -14.14
C GLY A 22 16.28 3.25 -14.63
N LYS A 23 16.55 3.53 -15.91
CA LYS A 23 17.90 3.41 -16.53
C LYS A 23 18.61 2.08 -16.19
N CYS A 24 17.90 0.97 -16.31
CA CYS A 24 18.39 -0.40 -16.04
C CYS A 24 18.83 -0.67 -14.58
N LYS A 25 18.39 0.13 -13.61
CA LYS A 25 18.63 -0.10 -12.18
C LYS A 25 17.35 0.01 -11.36
N THR A 26 17.34 -0.58 -10.18
CA THR A 26 16.34 -0.30 -9.15
C THR A 26 16.57 1.11 -8.63
N GLU A 27 15.53 1.94 -8.63
CA GLU A 27 15.57 3.27 -8.02
C GLU A 27 15.19 3.18 -6.54
N PHE A 28 14.07 2.52 -6.26
CA PHE A 28 13.66 2.19 -4.90
C PHE A 28 12.80 0.92 -4.86
N VAL A 29 12.66 0.37 -3.66
CA VAL A 29 11.70 -0.68 -3.31
C VAL A 29 10.80 -0.15 -2.20
N GLU A 30 9.50 -0.33 -2.33
CA GLU A 30 8.52 -0.04 -1.29
C GLU A 30 8.00 -1.36 -0.73
N ILE A 31 7.98 -1.46 0.60
CA ILE A 31 7.42 -2.59 1.33
C ILE A 31 6.19 -2.10 2.06
N ILE A 32 5.06 -2.74 1.81
CA ILE A 32 3.80 -2.48 2.50
C ILE A 32 3.48 -3.68 3.38
N LYS A 33 3.12 -3.42 4.63
CA LYS A 33 2.51 -4.40 5.52
C LYS A 33 1.21 -3.82 6.06
N ILE A 34 0.14 -4.60 5.99
CA ILE A 34 -1.16 -4.26 6.59
C ILE A 34 -1.47 -5.35 7.61
N GLU A 35 -1.74 -4.96 8.85
CA GLU A 35 -2.05 -5.89 9.93
C GLU A 35 -3.05 -5.28 10.90
N GLU A 36 -3.72 -6.12 11.69
CA GLU A 36 -4.56 -5.65 12.79
C GLU A 36 -3.70 -5.01 13.89
N ALA A 37 -4.09 -3.83 14.34
CA ALA A 37 -3.47 -3.09 15.43
C ALA A 37 -4.57 -2.58 16.37
N GLY A 38 -4.96 -3.42 17.33
CA GLY A 38 -6.11 -3.15 18.19
C GLY A 38 -7.42 -3.32 17.43
N GLU A 39 -8.24 -2.27 17.36
CA GLU A 39 -9.56 -2.30 16.70
C GLU A 39 -9.52 -1.83 15.24
N ALA A 40 -8.36 -1.47 14.71
CA ALA A 40 -8.20 -0.96 13.35
C ALA A 40 -7.08 -1.68 12.59
N LEU A 41 -7.14 -1.63 11.26
CA LEU A 41 -6.02 -2.03 10.41
C LEU A 41 -4.97 -0.91 10.38
N GLU A 42 -3.71 -1.28 10.54
CA GLU A 42 -2.55 -0.41 10.39
C GLU A 42 -1.78 -0.78 9.14
N LEU A 43 -1.51 0.21 8.29
CA LEU A 43 -0.62 0.10 7.13
C LEU A 43 0.73 0.72 7.47
N ARG A 44 1.77 -0.09 7.36
CA ARG A 44 3.18 0.32 7.47
C ARG A 44 3.82 0.28 6.09
N LEU A 45 4.35 1.42 5.67
CA LEU A 45 5.04 1.59 4.39
C LEU A 45 6.50 1.96 4.64
N GLN A 46 7.42 1.15 4.12
CA GLN A 46 8.85 1.43 4.16
C GLN A 46 9.42 1.57 2.76
N ILE A 47 10.11 2.67 2.49
CA ILE A 47 10.87 2.86 1.25
C ILE A 47 12.32 2.47 1.53
N LEU A 48 12.85 1.60 0.67
CA LEU A 48 14.24 1.20 0.60
C LEU A 48 14.88 1.80 -0.66
N ASP A 49 16.08 2.35 -0.52
CA ASP A 49 16.87 2.82 -1.66
C ASP A 49 17.42 1.66 -2.50
N SER A 50 18.17 2.00 -3.55
CA SER A 50 18.79 1.02 -4.45
C SER A 50 19.81 0.09 -3.78
N GLY A 51 20.34 0.48 -2.61
CA GLY A 51 21.21 -0.33 -1.76
C GLY A 51 20.45 -1.11 -0.69
N THR A 52 19.12 -1.21 -0.80
CA THR A 52 18.20 -1.85 0.15
C THR A 52 18.21 -1.23 1.56
N LYS A 53 18.67 0.02 1.67
CA LYS A 53 18.68 0.74 2.95
C LYS A 53 17.40 1.56 3.11
N PRO A 54 16.81 1.60 4.31
CA PRO A 54 15.68 2.47 4.60
C PRO A 54 15.98 3.93 4.23
N HIS A 55 15.12 4.54 3.40
CA HIS A 55 15.22 5.96 3.05
C HIS A 55 14.96 6.86 4.28
N VAL A 56 14.14 6.38 5.20
CA VAL A 56 13.92 6.90 6.55
C VAL A 56 13.99 5.75 7.54
N ALA A 57 14.41 6.02 8.78
CA ALA A 57 14.62 4.98 9.80
C ALA A 57 13.33 4.23 10.17
N GLU A 58 12.21 4.95 10.26
CA GLU A 58 10.93 4.41 10.67
C GLU A 58 9.94 4.34 9.49
N PRO A 59 9.07 3.34 9.46
CA PRO A 59 8.04 3.23 8.43
C PRO A 59 7.02 4.36 8.55
N TRP A 60 6.36 4.64 7.44
CA TRP A 60 5.20 5.52 7.41
C TRP A 60 3.97 4.74 7.86
N ILE A 61 3.34 5.21 8.94
CA ILE A 61 2.22 4.52 9.59
C ILE A 61 0.93 5.21 9.18
N HIS A 62 -0.05 4.40 8.79
CA HIS A 62 -1.39 4.84 8.47
C HIS A 62 -2.44 3.97 9.17
N HIS A 63 -3.54 4.56 9.62
CA HIS A 63 -4.67 3.83 10.21
C HIS A 63 -5.85 3.82 9.26
N ALA A 64 -6.52 2.67 9.15
CA ALA A 64 -7.76 2.55 8.39
C ALA A 64 -8.85 3.43 9.02
N VAL A 65 -9.54 4.19 8.18
CA VAL A 65 -10.64 5.08 8.61
C VAL A 65 -11.97 4.77 7.95
N ALA A 66 -11.94 4.07 6.82
CA ALA A 66 -13.12 3.75 6.04
C ALA A 66 -12.86 2.51 5.19
N GLN A 67 -13.84 1.62 5.17
CA GLN A 67 -13.87 0.43 4.35
C GLN A 67 -15.25 0.33 3.71
N ASP A 68 -15.28 0.01 2.42
CA ASP A 68 -16.48 -0.43 1.73
C ASP A 68 -16.22 -1.80 1.06
N GLN A 69 -17.14 -2.27 0.22
CA GLN A 69 -17.01 -3.59 -0.43
C GLN A 69 -15.83 -3.70 -1.40
N ARG A 70 -15.34 -2.58 -1.93
CA ARG A 70 -14.33 -2.52 -2.99
C ARG A 70 -13.20 -1.55 -2.68
N SER A 71 -13.23 -0.85 -1.55
CA SER A 71 -12.25 0.15 -1.21
C SER A 71 -11.89 0.16 0.28
N MET A 72 -10.67 0.61 0.53
CA MET A 72 -10.10 0.80 1.86
C MET A 72 -9.33 2.11 1.87
N THR A 73 -9.59 2.95 2.87
CA THR A 73 -8.94 4.25 3.03
C THR A 73 -8.17 4.29 4.35
N PHE A 74 -6.91 4.74 4.26
CA PHE A 74 -6.00 4.93 5.38
C PHE A 74 -5.61 6.40 5.52
N HIS A 75 -5.49 6.89 6.75
CA HIS A 75 -4.89 8.20 7.05
C HIS A 75 -3.51 8.05 7.67
N GLY A 76 -2.55 8.86 7.22
CA GLY A 76 -1.22 8.91 7.80
C GLY A 76 -1.24 9.48 9.21
N VAL A 77 -0.59 8.77 10.14
CA VAL A 77 -0.47 9.18 11.55
C VAL A 77 0.98 9.46 11.95
N SER A 78 1.97 9.08 11.13
CA SER A 78 3.37 9.43 11.37
C SER A 78 3.81 10.69 10.60
N PRO A 79 4.85 11.43 11.06
CA PRO A 79 5.17 12.78 10.55
C PRO A 79 5.55 12.89 9.07
N LYS A 80 5.84 11.76 8.40
CA LYS A 80 6.22 11.69 6.98
C LYS A 80 5.24 10.89 6.13
N ALA A 81 4.21 10.33 6.76
CA ALA A 81 3.19 9.56 6.08
C ALA A 81 2.41 10.43 5.08
N HIS A 82 1.91 9.79 4.04
CA HIS A 82 0.92 10.40 3.17
C HIS A 82 -0.32 10.75 3.99
N ARG A 83 -0.95 11.90 3.70
CA ARG A 83 -2.17 12.30 4.42
C ARG A 83 -3.28 11.26 4.24
N MET A 84 -3.38 10.68 3.04
CA MET A 84 -4.36 9.65 2.72
C MET A 84 -3.81 8.67 1.67
N LEU A 85 -4.15 7.40 1.86
CA LEU A 85 -4.01 6.33 0.87
C LEU A 85 -5.36 5.64 0.72
N LYS A 86 -5.88 5.54 -0.50
CA LYS A 86 -7.08 4.77 -0.82
C LYS A 86 -6.74 3.72 -1.86
N TYR A 87 -7.13 2.49 -1.57
CA TYR A 87 -7.11 1.37 -2.50
C TYR A 87 -8.54 1.11 -2.95
N GLU A 88 -8.78 1.00 -4.26
CA GLU A 88 -10.13 0.84 -4.80
C GLU A 88 -10.14 -0.13 -6.00
N LEU A 89 -11.06 -1.07 -5.99
CA LEU A 89 -11.42 -1.89 -7.14
C LEU A 89 -12.61 -1.23 -7.87
N THR A 90 -12.35 -0.67 -9.04
CA THR A 90 -13.38 -0.02 -9.85
C THR A 90 -14.41 -1.02 -10.36
N GLU A 91 -15.55 -0.52 -10.86
CA GLU A 91 -16.57 -1.36 -11.50
C GLU A 91 -16.05 -2.13 -12.72
N SER A 92 -15.08 -1.55 -13.43
CA SER A 92 -14.40 -2.20 -14.56
C SER A 92 -13.38 -3.26 -14.13
N GLY A 93 -13.24 -3.51 -12.83
CA GLY A 93 -12.28 -4.46 -12.26
C GLY A 93 -10.84 -3.97 -12.26
N GLN A 94 -10.61 -2.66 -12.43
CA GLN A 94 -9.29 -2.07 -12.34
C GLN A 94 -8.97 -1.73 -10.88
N PHE A 95 -7.75 -2.00 -10.45
CA PHE A 95 -7.30 -1.57 -9.13
C PHE A 95 -6.65 -0.19 -9.25
N VAL A 96 -7.11 0.73 -8.42
CA VAL A 96 -6.69 2.14 -8.39
C VAL A 96 -6.16 2.47 -7.01
N ILE A 97 -5.05 3.19 -6.99
CA ILE A 97 -4.48 3.75 -5.76
C ILE A 97 -4.59 5.27 -5.86
N CYS A 98 -5.33 5.86 -4.92
CA CYS A 98 -5.43 7.30 -4.74
C CYS A 98 -4.55 7.70 -3.56
N LEU A 99 -3.74 8.73 -3.76
CA LEU A 99 -2.78 9.22 -2.80
C LEU A 99 -3.04 10.71 -2.55
N LYS A 100 -3.08 11.11 -1.28
CA LYS A 100 -2.88 12.50 -0.88
C LYS A 100 -1.56 12.63 -0.17
N THR A 101 -0.63 13.35 -0.77
CA THR A 101 0.72 13.54 -0.24
C THR A 101 0.72 14.37 1.06
N ILE A 102 1.87 14.45 1.72
CA ILE A 102 2.04 15.22 2.96
C ILE A 102 1.77 16.72 2.78
N ASP A 103 2.05 17.27 1.61
CA ASP A 103 1.77 18.65 1.20
C ASP A 103 0.33 18.85 0.68
N GLY A 104 -0.44 17.76 0.56
CA GLY A 104 -1.85 17.81 0.19
C GLY A 104 -2.13 17.72 -1.30
N GLN A 105 -1.11 17.45 -2.12
CA GLN A 105 -1.27 17.14 -3.53
C GLN A 105 -2.01 15.81 -3.68
N GLU A 106 -3.00 15.77 -4.57
CA GLU A 106 -3.76 14.56 -4.89
C GLU A 106 -3.21 13.94 -6.17
N LEU A 107 -2.93 12.64 -6.10
CA LEU A 107 -2.39 11.84 -7.18
C LEU A 107 -3.23 10.57 -7.30
N THR A 108 -3.73 10.31 -8.50
CA THR A 108 -4.45 9.06 -8.80
C THR A 108 -3.64 8.26 -9.81
N ASN A 109 -3.33 7.01 -9.47
CA ASN A 109 -2.63 6.12 -10.38
C ASN A 109 -3.52 4.91 -10.71
N SER A 110 -3.94 4.83 -11.97
CA SER A 110 -4.97 3.90 -12.46
C SER A 110 -4.44 2.63 -13.12
N ARG A 111 -3.20 2.21 -12.84
CA ARG A 111 -2.63 0.99 -13.43
C ARG A 111 -2.03 0.06 -12.40
N VAL A 112 -2.88 -0.81 -11.85
CA VAL A 112 -2.50 -2.05 -11.16
C VAL A 112 -3.50 -3.15 -11.54
N TRP A 113 -2.98 -4.28 -12.05
CA TRP A 113 -3.73 -5.49 -12.40
C TRP A 113 -3.57 -6.50 -11.27
N ILE A 114 -4.53 -6.61 -10.35
CA ILE A 114 -4.58 -7.76 -9.43
C ILE A 114 -6.03 -8.19 -9.20
N ARG A 115 -6.40 -9.31 -9.84
CA ARG A 115 -7.44 -10.21 -9.33
C ARG A 115 -6.94 -10.74 -7.99
N MET A 116 -7.47 -10.27 -6.86
CA MET A 116 -7.47 -11.00 -5.58
C MET A 116 -8.14 -10.15 -4.50
N LEU A 117 -9.48 -10.20 -4.47
CA LEU A 117 -10.28 -10.04 -3.27
C LEU A 117 -11.53 -10.92 -3.45
N ASP A 118 -11.31 -12.23 -3.39
CA ASP A 118 -12.39 -13.18 -3.12
C ASP A 118 -12.35 -13.44 -1.61
N SER A 119 -13.30 -12.84 -0.90
CA SER A 119 -13.49 -12.91 0.55
C SER A 119 -13.86 -14.30 1.07
N SER A 120 -13.92 -15.32 0.20
CA SER A 120 -14.22 -16.70 0.57
C SER A 120 -13.06 -17.49 1.20
N ARG A 121 -11.85 -16.93 1.30
CA ARG A 121 -10.66 -17.67 1.80
C ARG A 121 -10.07 -17.21 3.14
N MET A 122 -10.68 -16.24 3.84
CA MET A 122 -10.27 -15.88 5.21
C MET A 122 -10.92 -16.74 6.31
N LYS A 123 -11.44 -17.92 5.95
CA LYS A 123 -11.87 -18.95 6.90
C LYS A 123 -11.41 -20.32 6.40
N GLN A 124 -10.16 -20.68 6.66
CA GLN A 124 -9.70 -22.07 6.77
C GLN A 124 -8.66 -22.17 7.87
#